data_AF-A0A3P5DIG2-F1
#
_entry.id   AF-A0A3P5DIG2-F1
#
_cell.length_a   1.000
_cell.length_b   1.000
_cell.length_c   1.000
_cell.angle_alpha   90.00
_cell.angle_beta   90.00
_cell.angle_gamma   90.00
#
_symmetry.space_group_name_H-M   'P 1'
#
loop_
_entity.id
_entity.type
_entity.pdbx_description
1 polymer ?
#
loop_
_entity_poly.entity_id
_entity_poly.type
_entity_poly.pdbx_seq_one_letter_code
_entity_poly.pdbx_strand_id
1 'polypeptide(L)'
;MLHMTKEKMEQQIIALPPINEQQQIVRKIRELTVLCDQLEQQSLTSLDAHQQLVETLLGTLTDSQNAEELAENWARISEHFDTLFTTEASVDTLKQTILQLAVMGKLVPQDPNDEPASELLKRIAQEKAQLVKEGKIKKQKPLPPISDEEKPFELPEGWEWCRIDDLTFVSGGIQKQPKRRPVKNHFPYLRVANVQRGDINIDKLERFEVEPHELAFWSLEKNDILIVEGNGSADEIGRCAIWHAPIEKCVYQNHLIRVRGIIEGYQEFIALYLNSPSGIKEMQRLAVTTSGLYNLSVGKIRGITIPLPPLINRT
;
A
#
# COMPACT_ATOMS: atom_id res chain seq x y z
N MET A 1 -7.95 -1.69 38.46
CA MET A 1 -9.33 -1.14 38.36
C MET A 1 -9.63 -0.49 39.71
N LEU A 2 -9.77 0.83 39.78
CA LEU A 2 -10.14 1.53 41.01
C LEU A 2 -11.65 1.38 41.21
N HIS A 3 -12.08 0.88 42.37
CA HIS A 3 -13.49 0.62 42.67
C HIS A 3 -13.99 1.53 43.80
N MET A 4 -15.08 2.26 43.54
CA MET A 4 -15.77 3.07 44.55
C MET A 4 -16.70 2.17 45.38
N THR A 5 -16.48 2.07 46.69
CA THR A 5 -17.34 1.25 47.56
C THR A 5 -18.52 2.08 48.07
N LYS A 6 -19.65 1.42 48.36
CA LYS A 6 -20.88 2.06 48.88
C LYS A 6 -20.58 2.94 50.10
N GLU A 7 -19.86 2.40 51.08
CA GLU A 7 -19.50 3.10 52.32
C GLU A 7 -18.69 4.38 52.07
N LYS A 8 -17.78 4.35 51.08
CA LYS A 8 -17.01 5.55 50.68
C LYS A 8 -17.87 6.60 49.98
N MET A 9 -18.95 6.20 49.30
CA MET A 9 -19.88 7.10 48.63
C MET A 9 -20.82 7.77 49.62
N GLU A 10 -21.28 7.04 50.64
CA GLU A 10 -22.15 7.55 51.71
C GLU A 10 -21.45 8.58 52.62
N GLN A 11 -20.12 8.48 52.74
CA GLN A 11 -19.31 9.43 53.52
C GLN A 11 -18.89 10.68 52.74
N GLN A 12 -19.29 10.82 51.46
CA GLN A 12 -18.98 12.02 50.68
C GLN A 12 -19.79 13.21 51.17
N ILE A 13 -19.08 14.30 51.45
CA ILE A 13 -19.70 15.59 51.78
C ILE A 13 -19.93 16.33 50.47
N ILE A 14 -21.18 16.70 50.18
CA ILE A 14 -21.54 17.51 49.01
C ILE A 14 -22.15 18.84 49.44
N ALA A 15 -21.85 19.89 48.70
CA ALA A 15 -22.51 21.18 48.88
C ALA A 15 -23.94 21.11 48.33
N LEU A 16 -24.92 21.58 49.10
CA LEU A 16 -26.33 21.62 48.70
C LEU A 16 -26.82 23.07 48.66
N PRO A 17 -26.90 23.70 47.47
CA PRO A 17 -27.41 25.07 47.35
C PRO A 17 -28.95 25.10 47.50
N PRO A 18 -29.58 26.27 47.69
CA PRO A 18 -31.04 26.41 47.72
C PRO A 18 -31.72 25.88 46.46
N ILE A 19 -32.97 25.42 46.58
CA ILE A 19 -33.68 24.73 45.49
C ILE A 19 -33.78 25.55 44.18
N ASN A 20 -34.00 26.86 44.29
CA ASN A 20 -34.08 27.74 43.13
C ASN A 20 -32.74 27.85 42.40
N GLU A 21 -31.63 27.88 43.15
CA GLU A 21 -30.28 27.94 42.59
C GLU A 21 -29.92 26.60 41.93
N GLN A 22 -30.28 25.46 42.54
CA GLN A 22 -30.13 24.14 41.91
C GLN A 22 -30.81 24.08 40.54
N GLN A 23 -32.06 24.58 40.44
CA GLN A 23 -32.79 24.60 39.18
C GLN A 23 -32.14 25.51 38.13
N GLN A 24 -31.63 26.67 38.54
CA GLN A 24 -30.90 27.58 37.64
C GLN A 24 -29.60 26.97 37.14
N ILE A 25 -28.84 26.31 38.02
CA ILE A 25 -27.60 25.60 37.68
C ILE A 25 -27.91 24.48 36.67
N VAL A 26 -28.88 23.62 36.97
CA VAL A 26 -29.27 22.51 36.08
C VAL A 26 -29.73 23.04 34.72
N ARG A 27 -30.50 24.12 34.68
CA ARG A 27 -30.91 24.75 33.41
C ARG A 27 -29.70 25.24 32.63
N LYS A 28 -28.75 25.94 33.28
CA LYS A 28 -27.57 26.48 32.60
C LYS A 28 -26.65 25.39 32.08
N ILE A 29 -26.45 24.31 32.86
CA ILE A 29 -25.68 23.14 32.40
C ILE A 29 -26.34 22.55 31.16
N ARG A 30 -27.66 22.32 31.16
CA ARG A 30 -28.37 21.79 29.99
C ARG A 30 -28.22 22.68 28.75
N GLU A 31 -28.37 23.99 28.92
CA GLU A 31 -28.16 24.96 27.83
C GLU A 31 -26.74 24.84 27.25
N LEU A 32 -25.71 24.79 28.10
CA LEU A 32 -24.32 24.69 27.67
C LEU A 32 -24.01 23.33 27.04
N THR A 33 -24.56 22.23 27.56
CA THR A 33 -24.41 20.90 26.95
C THR A 33 -24.99 20.86 25.55
N VAL A 34 -26.20 21.40 25.34
CA VAL A 34 -26.80 21.49 24.00
C VAL A 34 -25.93 22.32 23.05
N LEU A 35 -25.33 23.42 23.53
CA LEU A 35 -24.41 24.21 22.72
C LEU A 35 -23.13 23.44 22.36
N CYS A 36 -22.57 22.67 23.30
CA CYS A 36 -21.43 21.79 23.03
C CYS A 36 -21.78 20.74 21.97
N ASP A 37 -22.92 20.06 22.09
CA ASP A 37 -23.38 19.05 21.13
C ASP A 37 -23.55 19.66 19.72
N GLN A 38 -24.08 20.88 19.64
CA GLN A 38 -24.24 21.61 18.37
C GLN A 38 -22.88 21.97 17.73
N LEU A 39 -21.92 22.43 18.53
CA LEU A 39 -20.58 22.76 18.04
C LEU A 39 -19.83 21.51 17.56
N GLU A 40 -19.95 20.39 18.28
CA GLU A 40 -19.38 19.11 17.88
C GLU A 40 -19.98 18.64 16.54
N GLN A 41 -21.31 18.69 16.40
CA GLN A 41 -21.99 18.32 15.15
C GLN A 41 -21.56 19.23 13.98
N GLN A 42 -21.47 20.54 14.19
CA GLN A 42 -20.99 21.48 13.18
C GLN A 42 -19.55 21.17 12.74
N SER A 43 -18.67 20.86 13.69
CA SER A 43 -17.29 20.48 13.39
C SER A 43 -17.23 19.21 12.55
N LEU A 44 -18.00 18.18 12.89
CA LEU A 44 -18.05 16.92 12.13
C LEU A 44 -18.56 17.16 10.69
N THR A 45 -19.65 17.91 10.54
CA THR A 45 -20.19 18.22 9.21
C THR A 45 -19.21 19.05 8.37
N SER A 46 -18.50 19.99 8.99
CA SER A 46 -17.47 20.77 8.30
C SER A 46 -16.31 19.91 7.82
N LEU A 47 -15.88 18.93 8.63
CA LEU A 47 -14.81 17.99 8.26
C LEU A 47 -15.25 17.07 7.11
N ASP A 48 -16.46 16.53 7.17
CA ASP A 48 -17.00 15.66 6.12
C ASP A 48 -17.14 16.42 4.79
N ALA A 49 -17.67 17.65 4.84
CA ALA A 49 -17.79 18.50 3.65
C ALA A 49 -16.42 18.86 3.06
N HIS A 50 -15.44 19.14 3.91
CA HIS A 50 -14.06 19.39 3.49
C HIS A 50 -13.43 18.17 2.81
N GLN A 51 -13.61 16.98 3.40
CA GLN A 51 -13.10 15.74 2.84
C GLN A 51 -13.73 15.45 1.46
N GLN A 52 -15.05 15.58 1.33
CA GLN A 52 -15.74 15.39 0.06
C GLN A 52 -15.28 16.37 -1.02
N LEU A 53 -15.06 17.63 -0.65
CA LEU A 53 -14.51 18.64 -1.57
C LEU A 53 -13.12 18.23 -2.07
N VAL A 54 -12.21 17.85 -1.16
CA VAL A 54 -10.85 17.41 -1.51
C VAL A 54 -10.89 16.19 -2.43
N GLU A 55 -11.68 15.17 -2.09
CA GLU A 55 -11.81 13.95 -2.89
C GLU A 55 -12.35 14.26 -4.30
N THR A 56 -13.36 15.11 -4.39
CA THR A 56 -13.96 15.51 -5.68
C THR A 56 -12.96 16.26 -6.55
N LEU A 57 -12.26 17.24 -5.99
CA LEU A 57 -11.25 18.02 -6.72
C LEU A 57 -10.08 17.16 -7.17
N LEU A 58 -9.59 16.26 -6.33
CA LEU A 58 -8.53 15.34 -6.71
C LEU A 58 -8.99 14.31 -7.75
N GLY A 59 -10.26 13.91 -7.72
CA GLY A 59 -10.89 13.05 -8.73
C GLY A 59 -10.88 13.69 -10.12
N THR A 60 -11.08 15.02 -10.23
CA THR A 60 -11.02 15.67 -11.55
C THR A 60 -9.64 15.61 -12.19
N LEU A 61 -8.56 15.53 -11.38
CA LEU A 61 -7.21 15.32 -11.90
C LEU A 61 -7.07 13.93 -12.54
N THR A 62 -7.55 12.89 -11.88
CA THR A 62 -7.47 11.52 -12.43
C THR A 62 -8.33 11.35 -13.67
N ASP A 63 -9.46 12.06 -13.73
CA ASP A 63 -10.42 12.01 -14.82
C ASP A 63 -10.07 12.95 -16.00
N SER A 64 -9.04 13.78 -15.87
CA SER A 64 -8.60 14.70 -16.92
C SER A 64 -8.22 13.95 -18.20
N GLN A 65 -8.75 14.36 -19.34
CA GLN A 65 -8.63 13.64 -20.62
C GLN A 65 -7.32 13.90 -21.34
N ASN A 66 -6.68 15.04 -21.07
CA ASN A 66 -5.43 15.45 -21.69
C ASN A 66 -4.57 16.30 -20.74
N ALA A 67 -3.35 16.61 -21.17
CA ALA A 67 -2.38 17.36 -20.36
C ALA A 67 -2.81 18.82 -20.09
N GLU A 68 -3.57 19.44 -21.00
CA GLU A 68 -4.06 20.81 -20.83
C GLU A 68 -5.13 20.88 -19.73
N GLU A 69 -6.13 19.99 -19.79
CA GLU A 69 -7.17 19.87 -18.76
C GLU A 69 -6.57 19.54 -17.39
N LEU A 70 -5.59 18.63 -17.34
CA LEU A 70 -4.88 18.30 -16.10
C LEU A 70 -4.16 19.52 -15.51
N ALA A 71 -3.47 20.29 -16.36
CA ALA A 71 -2.76 21.50 -15.93
C ALA A 71 -3.72 22.58 -15.41
N GLU A 72 -4.87 22.77 -16.06
CA GLU A 72 -5.91 23.70 -15.58
C GLU A 72 -6.49 23.27 -14.24
N ASN A 73 -6.86 21.99 -14.10
CA ASN A 73 -7.40 21.45 -12.86
C ASN A 73 -6.37 21.55 -11.72
N TRP A 74 -5.10 21.24 -12.00
CA TRP A 74 -4.01 21.39 -11.05
C TRP A 74 -3.81 22.84 -10.62
N ALA A 75 -3.84 23.80 -11.56
CA ALA A 75 -3.70 25.22 -11.26
C ALA A 75 -4.75 25.68 -10.23
N ARG A 76 -6.03 25.33 -10.46
CA ARG A 76 -7.15 25.66 -9.54
C ARG A 76 -6.94 25.09 -8.14
N ILE A 77 -6.44 23.86 -8.03
CA ILE A 77 -6.16 23.22 -6.72
C ILE A 77 -4.97 23.89 -6.04
N SER A 78 -3.92 24.20 -6.80
CA SER A 78 -2.69 24.81 -6.28
C SER A 78 -2.92 26.22 -5.72
N GLU A 79 -3.87 26.98 -6.26
CA GLU A 79 -4.27 28.30 -5.73
C GLU A 79 -4.90 28.23 -4.33
N HIS A 80 -5.43 27.06 -3.95
CA HIS A 80 -6.12 26.85 -2.68
C HIS A 80 -5.46 25.79 -1.79
N PHE A 81 -4.18 25.53 -2.02
CA PHE A 81 -3.43 24.46 -1.35
C PHE A 81 -3.45 24.60 0.18
N ASP A 82 -3.24 25.82 0.68
CA ASP A 82 -3.22 26.15 2.12
C ASP A 82 -4.57 25.92 2.82
N THR A 83 -5.67 25.88 2.06
CA THR A 83 -7.00 25.62 2.59
C THR A 83 -7.38 24.14 2.45
N LEU A 84 -7.06 23.53 1.31
CA LEU A 84 -7.44 22.16 0.96
C LEU A 84 -6.66 21.11 1.75
N PHE A 85 -5.36 21.32 1.96
CA PHE A 85 -4.45 20.30 2.49
C PHE A 85 -3.94 20.65 3.90
N THR A 86 -4.89 20.84 4.83
CA THR A 86 -4.62 21.26 6.21
C THR A 86 -4.59 20.12 7.21
N THR A 87 -4.98 18.91 6.81
CA THR A 87 -5.03 17.71 7.66
C THR A 87 -4.15 16.60 7.10
N GLU A 88 -3.66 15.70 7.97
CA GLU A 88 -2.89 14.53 7.56
C GLU A 88 -3.65 13.69 6.52
N ALA A 89 -4.95 13.46 6.74
CA ALA A 89 -5.80 12.73 5.80
C ALA A 89 -5.85 13.39 4.40
N SER A 90 -6.05 14.70 4.32
CA SER A 90 -6.08 15.42 3.03
C SER A 90 -4.74 15.36 2.29
N VAL A 91 -3.62 15.44 3.03
CA VAL A 91 -2.27 15.31 2.47
C VAL A 91 -2.03 13.90 1.96
N ASP A 92 -2.50 12.88 2.67
CA ASP A 92 -2.38 11.49 2.23
C ASP A 92 -3.23 11.21 0.99
N THR A 93 -4.46 11.75 0.91
CA THR A 93 -5.27 11.68 -0.31
C THR A 93 -4.54 12.32 -1.49
N LEU A 94 -3.92 13.49 -1.31
CA LEU A 94 -3.11 14.12 -2.36
C LEU A 94 -1.93 13.24 -2.79
N LYS A 95 -1.17 12.66 -1.85
CA LYS A 95 -0.06 11.74 -2.18
C LYS A 95 -0.55 10.55 -3.01
N GLN A 96 -1.69 9.98 -2.64
CA GLN A 96 -2.31 8.87 -3.37
C GLN A 96 -2.75 9.28 -4.78
N THR A 97 -3.31 10.48 -4.94
CA THR A 97 -3.67 11.02 -6.25
C THR A 97 -2.44 11.26 -7.12
N ILE A 98 -1.37 11.84 -6.58
CA ILE A 98 -0.10 12.03 -7.32
C ILE A 98 0.45 10.66 -7.76
N LEU A 99 0.45 9.68 -6.87
CA LEU A 99 0.91 8.34 -7.19
C LEU A 99 0.05 7.69 -8.30
N GLN A 100 -1.27 7.86 -8.24
CA GLN A 100 -2.19 7.40 -9.28
C GLN A 100 -1.89 8.06 -10.63
N LEU A 101 -1.71 9.38 -10.66
CA LEU A 101 -1.34 10.11 -11.89
C LEU A 101 0.01 9.64 -12.45
N ALA A 102 0.97 9.33 -11.58
CA ALA A 102 2.29 8.84 -11.98
C ALA A 102 2.18 7.52 -12.75
N VAL A 103 1.39 6.57 -12.22
CA VAL A 103 1.26 5.23 -12.79
C VAL A 103 0.33 5.19 -14.00
N MET A 104 -0.46 6.25 -14.21
CA MET A 104 -1.21 6.51 -15.44
C MET A 104 -0.36 7.21 -16.51
N GLY A 105 0.88 7.59 -16.21
CA GLY A 105 1.75 8.32 -17.13
C GLY A 105 1.33 9.77 -17.38
N LYS A 106 0.53 10.36 -16.48
CA LYS A 106 0.00 11.73 -16.62
C LYS A 106 0.90 12.83 -16.04
N LEU A 107 1.92 12.46 -15.25
CA LEU A 107 2.79 13.45 -14.58
C LEU A 107 3.92 14.00 -15.45
N VAL A 108 4.27 13.31 -16.54
CA VAL A 108 5.38 13.71 -17.41
C VAL A 108 4.94 13.64 -18.88
N PRO A 109 5.40 14.57 -19.74
CA PRO A 109 5.22 14.45 -21.19
C PRO A 109 5.81 13.14 -21.71
N GLN A 110 5.14 12.50 -22.65
CA GLN A 110 5.63 11.29 -23.32
C GLN A 110 6.47 11.67 -24.56
N ASP A 111 7.59 10.98 -24.79
CA ASP A 111 8.38 11.13 -26.01
C ASP A 111 8.00 10.02 -27.01
N PRO A 112 7.44 10.34 -28.19
CA PRO A 112 7.12 9.34 -29.22
C PRO A 112 8.34 8.58 -29.75
N ASN A 113 9.56 9.06 -29.50
CA ASN A 113 10.81 8.40 -29.89
C ASN A 113 11.33 7.42 -28.83
N ASP A 114 10.70 7.34 -27.65
CA ASP A 114 11.06 6.37 -26.64
C ASP A 114 10.84 4.94 -27.16
N GLU A 115 11.73 4.03 -26.76
CA GLU A 115 11.59 2.62 -27.11
C GLU A 115 10.32 2.03 -26.44
N PRO A 116 9.35 1.51 -27.21
CA PRO A 116 8.08 1.08 -26.64
C PRO A 116 8.28 -0.08 -25.65
N ALA A 117 7.42 -0.13 -24.63
CA ALA A 117 7.43 -1.14 -23.58
C ALA A 117 7.37 -2.58 -24.13
N SER A 118 6.80 -2.76 -25.33
CA SER A 118 6.76 -4.05 -26.04
C SER A 118 8.14 -4.63 -26.36
N GLU A 119 9.16 -3.81 -26.66
CA GLU A 119 10.53 -4.27 -26.87
C GLU A 119 11.22 -4.68 -25.56
N LEU A 120 10.90 -4.00 -24.46
CA LEU A 120 11.32 -4.41 -23.13
C LEU A 120 10.75 -5.78 -22.75
N LEU A 121 9.45 -5.98 -22.96
CA LEU A 121 8.80 -7.27 -22.69
C LEU A 121 9.44 -8.42 -23.49
N LYS A 122 9.81 -8.19 -24.75
CA LYS A 122 10.52 -9.19 -25.57
C LYS A 122 11.88 -9.57 -24.96
N ARG A 123 12.67 -8.59 -24.52
CA ARG A 123 13.98 -8.82 -23.87
C ARG A 123 13.83 -9.62 -22.57
N ILE A 124 12.86 -9.23 -21.74
CA ILE A 124 12.58 -9.92 -20.47
C ILE A 124 12.12 -11.36 -20.73
N ALA A 125 11.25 -11.58 -21.72
CA ALA A 125 10.80 -12.93 -22.07
C ALA A 125 11.96 -13.84 -22.51
N GLN A 126 12.92 -13.31 -23.27
CA GLN A 126 14.13 -14.04 -23.67
C GLN A 126 15.01 -14.39 -22.46
N GLU A 127 15.27 -13.43 -21.57
CA GLU A 127 16.05 -13.65 -20.35
C GLU A 127 15.37 -14.68 -19.44
N LYS A 128 14.05 -14.56 -19.25
CA LYS A 128 13.27 -15.54 -18.48
C LYS A 128 13.40 -16.94 -19.04
N ALA A 129 13.31 -17.10 -20.36
CA ALA A 129 13.46 -18.40 -21.02
C ALA A 129 14.86 -18.99 -20.81
N GLN A 130 15.89 -18.14 -20.85
CA GLN A 130 17.27 -18.56 -20.58
C GLN A 130 17.45 -19.02 -19.14
N LEU A 131 16.95 -18.27 -18.14
CA LEU A 131 17.02 -18.65 -16.73
C LEU A 131 16.27 -19.96 -16.42
N VAL A 132 15.16 -20.22 -17.11
CA VAL A 132 14.44 -21.51 -17.03
C VAL A 132 15.30 -22.64 -17.59
N LYS A 133 15.95 -22.43 -18.74
CA LYS A 133 16.82 -23.42 -19.39
C LYS A 133 18.03 -23.76 -18.52
N GLU A 134 18.58 -22.78 -17.82
CA GLU A 134 19.69 -22.93 -16.86
C GLU A 134 19.25 -23.55 -15.52
N GLY A 135 17.95 -23.76 -15.30
CA GLY A 135 17.42 -24.33 -14.06
C GLY A 135 17.48 -23.39 -12.85
N LYS A 136 17.82 -22.10 -13.06
CA LYS A 136 17.85 -21.07 -12.01
C LYS A 136 16.45 -20.72 -11.51
N ILE A 137 15.47 -20.77 -12.40
CA ILE A 137 14.05 -20.57 -12.07
C ILE A 137 13.20 -21.72 -12.59
N LYS A 138 12.10 -22.01 -11.89
CA LYS A 138 11.14 -23.02 -12.33
C LYS A 138 10.25 -22.47 -13.44
N LYS A 139 9.96 -23.29 -14.46
CA LYS A 139 8.96 -22.95 -15.48
C LYS A 139 7.60 -22.78 -14.82
N GLN A 140 7.03 -21.58 -14.93
CA GLN A 140 5.71 -21.28 -14.39
C GLN A 140 4.61 -21.63 -15.40
N LYS A 141 3.40 -21.87 -14.90
CA LYS A 141 2.23 -22.07 -15.76
C LYS A 141 1.86 -20.75 -16.43
N PRO A 142 1.55 -20.77 -17.74
CA PRO A 142 1.07 -19.58 -18.44
C PRO A 142 -0.22 -19.07 -17.80
N LEU A 143 -0.37 -17.75 -17.78
CA LEU A 143 -1.56 -17.06 -17.33
C LEU A 143 -2.47 -16.76 -18.53
N PRO A 144 -3.78 -16.57 -18.33
CA PRO A 144 -4.67 -16.15 -19.40
C PRO A 144 -4.25 -14.77 -19.96
N PRO A 145 -4.57 -14.49 -21.23
CA PRO A 145 -4.45 -13.14 -21.80
C PRO A 145 -5.15 -12.10 -20.92
N ILE A 146 -4.67 -10.86 -20.96
CA ILE A 146 -5.28 -9.73 -20.24
C ILE A 146 -6.57 -9.33 -20.96
N SER A 147 -7.71 -9.35 -20.26
CA SER A 147 -8.97 -8.85 -20.79
C SER A 147 -9.10 -7.34 -20.62
N ASP A 148 -10.04 -6.71 -21.31
CA ASP A 148 -10.28 -5.25 -21.18
C ASP A 148 -10.84 -4.88 -19.80
N GLU A 149 -11.55 -5.79 -19.12
CA GLU A 149 -12.06 -5.58 -17.75
C GLU A 149 -10.93 -5.47 -16.71
N GLU A 150 -9.74 -5.98 -17.03
CA GLU A 150 -8.56 -5.93 -16.16
C GLU A 150 -7.72 -4.66 -16.36
N LYS A 151 -8.12 -3.77 -17.28
CA LYS A 151 -7.44 -2.51 -17.59
C LYS A 151 -8.17 -1.35 -16.89
N PRO A 152 -7.69 -0.88 -15.73
CA PRO A 152 -8.40 0.14 -14.93
C PRO A 152 -8.45 1.51 -15.60
N PHE A 153 -7.57 1.80 -16.57
CA PHE A 153 -7.48 3.07 -17.26
C PHE A 153 -6.77 2.92 -18.61
N GLU A 154 -6.89 3.95 -19.44
CA GLU A 154 -6.18 4.07 -20.71
C GLU A 154 -4.71 4.41 -20.49
N LEU A 155 -3.83 3.80 -21.30
CA LEU A 155 -2.40 4.04 -21.24
C LEU A 155 -1.96 5.09 -22.25
N PRO A 156 -0.89 5.84 -21.94
CA PRO A 156 -0.22 6.66 -22.95
C PRO A 156 0.38 5.82 -24.08
N GLU A 157 0.71 6.47 -25.19
CA GLU A 157 1.41 5.84 -26.31
C GLU A 157 2.76 5.24 -25.86
N GLY A 158 3.10 4.06 -26.38
CA GLY A 158 4.34 3.36 -26.07
C GLY A 158 4.31 2.52 -24.78
N TRP A 159 3.30 2.70 -23.92
CA TRP A 159 3.10 1.88 -22.72
C TRP A 159 2.33 0.60 -23.05
N GLU A 160 2.51 -0.43 -22.22
CA GLU A 160 1.85 -1.73 -22.42
C GLU A 160 1.30 -2.30 -21.12
N TRP A 161 0.10 -2.90 -21.17
CA TRP A 161 -0.38 -3.72 -20.07
C TRP A 161 0.30 -5.09 -20.11
N CYS A 162 0.89 -5.51 -18.99
CA CYS A 162 1.49 -6.84 -18.84
C CYS A 162 1.12 -7.46 -17.49
N ARG A 163 1.37 -8.76 -17.31
CA ARG A 163 1.26 -9.41 -15.98
C ARG A 163 2.54 -9.14 -15.20
N ILE A 164 2.44 -8.99 -13.88
CA ILE A 164 3.64 -8.90 -13.04
C ILE A 164 4.56 -10.12 -13.22
N ASP A 165 3.99 -11.29 -13.52
CA ASP A 165 4.74 -12.51 -13.78
C ASP A 165 5.56 -12.43 -15.09
N ASP A 166 5.17 -11.60 -16.05
CA ASP A 166 5.98 -11.38 -17.26
C ASP A 166 7.31 -10.72 -16.92
N LEU A 167 7.30 -9.87 -15.89
CA LEU A 167 8.45 -9.09 -15.43
C LEU A 167 9.23 -9.75 -14.29
N THR A 168 8.66 -10.71 -13.58
CA THR A 168 9.20 -11.09 -12.26
C THR A 168 9.14 -12.59 -11.97
N PHE A 169 9.92 -13.00 -10.96
CA PHE A 169 9.78 -14.26 -10.27
C PHE A 169 9.10 -14.02 -8.91
N VAL A 170 7.88 -14.57 -8.76
CA VAL A 170 7.08 -14.43 -7.54
C VAL A 170 7.21 -15.67 -6.66
N SER A 171 7.50 -15.49 -5.37
CA SER A 171 7.69 -16.59 -4.42
C SER A 171 7.15 -16.26 -3.03
N GLY A 172 6.45 -17.21 -2.40
CA GLY A 172 6.05 -17.10 -0.99
C GLY A 172 7.24 -17.28 -0.05
N GLY A 173 7.10 -16.91 1.22
CA GLY A 173 8.16 -17.02 2.23
C GLY A 173 8.21 -18.33 3.02
N ILE A 174 9.13 -18.37 3.98
CA ILE A 174 9.42 -19.58 4.78
C ILE A 174 8.37 -19.79 5.87
N GLN A 175 7.79 -20.98 5.91
CA GLN A 175 6.85 -21.38 6.96
C GLN A 175 7.56 -21.63 8.29
N LYS A 176 6.97 -21.13 9.39
CA LYS A 176 7.43 -21.43 10.75
C LYS A 176 7.20 -22.90 11.08
N GLN A 177 8.28 -23.60 11.46
CA GLN A 177 8.26 -25.00 11.88
C GLN A 177 9.23 -25.19 13.07
N PRO A 178 9.05 -26.21 13.93
CA PRO A 178 9.93 -26.42 15.09
C PRO A 178 11.43 -26.50 14.73
N LYS A 179 11.77 -27.12 13.60
CA LYS A 179 13.16 -27.22 13.09
C LYS A 179 13.76 -25.87 12.66
N ARG A 180 12.94 -24.83 12.50
CA ARG A 180 13.35 -23.50 12.08
C ARG A 180 13.61 -22.55 13.26
N ARG A 181 13.52 -23.04 14.50
CA ARG A 181 13.91 -22.27 15.68
C ARG A 181 15.41 -21.95 15.60
N PRO A 182 15.81 -20.69 15.81
CA PRO A 182 17.21 -20.27 15.68
C PRO A 182 18.09 -20.97 16.71
N VAL A 183 19.06 -21.76 16.26
CA VAL A 183 20.02 -22.48 17.12
C VAL A 183 21.45 -22.29 16.62
N LYS A 184 21.74 -22.55 15.35
CA LYS A 184 23.11 -22.52 14.79
C LYS A 184 23.21 -21.60 13.59
N ASN A 185 22.47 -21.89 12.52
CA ASN A 185 22.49 -21.17 11.26
C ASN A 185 21.29 -20.22 11.19
N HIS A 186 21.31 -19.20 12.05
CA HIS A 186 20.20 -18.27 12.16
C HIS A 186 20.48 -16.91 11.49
N PHE A 187 19.53 -16.45 10.69
CA PHE A 187 19.67 -15.25 9.87
C PHE A 187 18.58 -14.23 10.22
N PRO A 188 18.77 -12.93 9.92
CA PRO A 188 17.73 -11.92 10.08
C PRO A 188 16.47 -12.32 9.32
N TYR A 189 15.29 -12.11 9.92
CA TYR A 189 14.02 -12.62 9.42
C TYR A 189 12.94 -11.54 9.39
N LEU A 190 12.52 -11.16 8.18
CA LEU A 190 11.40 -10.25 7.96
C LEU A 190 10.08 -10.93 8.22
N ARG A 191 9.21 -10.22 8.94
CA ARG A 191 7.82 -10.59 9.19
C ARG A 191 6.89 -9.52 8.65
N VAL A 192 5.60 -9.81 8.68
CA VAL A 192 4.55 -8.83 8.32
C VAL A 192 4.81 -7.48 8.99
N ALA A 193 5.05 -7.44 10.30
CA ALA A 193 5.27 -6.19 11.04
C ALA A 193 6.44 -5.31 10.53
N ASN A 194 7.38 -5.88 9.77
CA ASN A 194 8.53 -5.14 9.23
C ASN A 194 8.21 -4.45 7.90
N VAL A 195 7.30 -4.99 7.09
CA VAL A 195 6.99 -4.45 5.76
C VAL A 195 5.86 -3.45 5.88
N GLN A 196 6.16 -2.16 5.73
CA GLN A 196 5.20 -1.06 5.69
C GLN A 196 4.92 -0.65 4.24
N ARG A 197 3.96 0.25 4.03
CA ARG A 197 3.69 0.77 2.69
C ARG A 197 4.82 1.71 2.27
N GLY A 198 5.62 1.27 1.29
CA GLY A 198 6.75 2.03 0.77
C GLY A 198 8.03 1.98 1.60
N ASP A 199 8.03 1.32 2.76
CA ASP A 199 9.21 1.22 3.64
C ASP A 199 9.33 -0.14 4.34
N ILE A 200 10.54 -0.53 4.71
CA ILE A 200 10.81 -1.75 5.49
C ILE A 200 11.53 -1.37 6.78
N ASN A 201 10.83 -1.50 7.91
CA ASN A 201 11.40 -1.29 9.23
C ASN A 201 12.30 -2.48 9.62
N ILE A 202 13.59 -2.18 9.81
CA ILE A 202 14.63 -3.14 10.21
C ILE A 202 15.10 -2.97 11.67
N ASP A 203 14.51 -2.05 12.44
CA ASP A 203 14.93 -1.75 13.82
C ASP A 203 14.87 -2.99 14.72
N LYS A 204 13.89 -3.85 14.48
CA LYS A 204 13.67 -5.09 15.21
C LYS A 204 13.43 -6.24 14.24
N LEU A 205 14.48 -7.03 14.01
CA LEU A 205 14.43 -8.27 13.25
C LEU A 205 14.53 -9.48 14.18
N GLU A 206 13.69 -10.48 13.90
CA GLU A 206 13.88 -11.79 14.53
C GLU A 206 15.00 -12.57 13.83
N ARG A 207 15.39 -13.68 14.45
CA ARG A 207 16.32 -14.65 13.89
C ARG A 207 15.57 -15.93 13.52
N PHE A 208 15.96 -16.55 12.41
CA PHE A 208 15.33 -17.76 11.91
C PHE A 208 16.35 -18.75 11.38
N GLU A 209 16.22 -20.03 11.73
CA GLU A 209 17.16 -21.08 11.31
C GLU A 209 16.89 -21.47 9.86
N VAL A 210 17.93 -21.38 9.03
CA VAL A 210 17.90 -21.78 7.62
C VAL A 210 19.10 -22.67 7.35
N GLU A 211 18.87 -23.82 6.71
CA GLU A 211 19.94 -24.73 6.38
C GLU A 211 20.84 -24.10 5.31
N PRO A 212 22.18 -24.30 5.35
CA PRO A 212 23.09 -23.62 4.44
C PRO A 212 22.76 -23.78 2.95
N HIS A 213 22.22 -24.93 2.55
CA HIS A 213 21.85 -25.23 1.17
C HIS A 213 20.60 -24.48 0.69
N GLU A 214 19.76 -23.98 1.60
CA GLU A 214 18.54 -23.22 1.27
C GLU A 214 18.77 -21.70 1.36
N LEU A 215 19.84 -21.26 2.03
CA LEU A 215 20.06 -19.86 2.37
C LEU A 215 20.05 -18.95 1.14
N ALA A 216 20.71 -19.36 0.06
CA ALA A 216 20.77 -18.58 -1.17
C ALA A 216 19.37 -18.35 -1.77
N PHE A 217 18.50 -19.35 -1.74
CA PHE A 217 17.15 -19.24 -2.28
C PHE A 217 16.28 -18.27 -1.47
N TRP A 218 16.41 -18.31 -0.14
CA TRP A 218 15.59 -17.52 0.78
C TRP A 218 16.11 -16.11 1.05
N SER A 219 17.39 -15.86 0.75
CA SER A 219 17.98 -14.55 0.97
C SER A 219 17.36 -13.52 0.04
N LEU A 220 17.05 -12.37 0.62
CA LEU A 220 16.62 -11.19 -0.12
C LEU A 220 17.81 -10.54 -0.80
N GLU A 221 17.56 -10.07 -2.01
CA GLU A 221 18.47 -9.34 -2.87
C GLU A 221 17.97 -7.91 -3.02
N LYS A 222 18.90 -6.99 -3.29
CA LYS A 222 18.55 -5.60 -3.60
C LYS A 222 17.49 -5.59 -4.71
N ASN A 223 16.50 -4.71 -4.57
CA ASN A 223 15.36 -4.54 -5.48
C ASN A 223 14.28 -5.64 -5.38
N ASP A 224 14.38 -6.59 -4.47
CA ASP A 224 13.25 -7.47 -4.16
C ASP A 224 12.08 -6.65 -3.60
N ILE A 225 10.88 -6.82 -4.14
CA ILE A 225 9.66 -6.22 -3.60
C ILE A 225 9.01 -7.22 -2.65
N LEU A 226 8.72 -6.80 -1.42
CA LEU A 226 8.04 -7.61 -0.42
C LEU A 226 6.60 -7.13 -0.32
N ILE A 227 5.66 -8.05 -0.51
CA ILE A 227 4.21 -7.81 -0.44
C ILE A 227 3.64 -8.57 0.76
N VAL A 228 2.83 -7.91 1.57
CA VAL A 228 2.11 -8.58 2.66
C VAL A 228 1.00 -9.47 2.12
N GLU A 229 1.18 -10.77 2.32
CA GLU A 229 0.30 -11.83 1.83
C GLU A 229 -0.99 -11.95 2.64
N GLY A 230 -0.92 -11.71 3.96
CA GLY A 230 -2.04 -11.93 4.86
C GLY A 230 -2.10 -10.94 5.99
N ASN A 231 -3.29 -10.40 6.23
CA ASN A 231 -3.55 -9.41 7.28
C ASN A 231 -5.02 -9.47 7.75
N GLY A 232 -5.28 -9.06 8.99
CA GLY A 232 -6.64 -8.94 9.53
C GLY A 232 -7.38 -7.69 9.03
N SER A 233 -6.66 -6.69 8.53
CA SER A 233 -7.22 -5.49 7.90
C SER A 233 -7.15 -5.58 6.38
N ALA A 234 -8.25 -5.20 5.72
CA ALA A 234 -8.32 -5.06 4.27
C ALA A 234 -7.47 -3.89 3.75
N ASP A 235 -7.16 -2.89 4.57
CA ASP A 235 -6.36 -1.74 4.16
C ASP A 235 -4.85 -2.04 4.23
N GLU A 236 -4.48 -3.01 5.06
CA GLU A 236 -3.11 -3.46 5.28
C GLU A 236 -2.71 -4.65 4.39
N ILE A 237 -3.67 -5.27 3.68
CA ILE A 237 -3.38 -6.34 2.74
C ILE A 237 -2.66 -5.80 1.50
N GLY A 238 -1.66 -6.53 1.01
CA GLY A 238 -0.94 -6.12 -0.20
C GLY A 238 0.01 -4.94 -0.04
N ARG A 239 0.11 -4.30 1.14
CA ARG A 239 1.14 -3.28 1.38
C ARG A 239 2.52 -3.83 1.02
N CYS A 240 3.31 -3.01 0.32
CA CYS A 240 4.57 -3.47 -0.22
C CYS A 240 5.65 -2.41 -0.17
N ALA A 241 6.89 -2.88 -0.19
CA ALA A 241 8.08 -2.04 -0.18
C ALA A 241 9.27 -2.77 -0.82
N ILE A 242 10.26 -2.00 -1.24
CA ILE A 242 11.49 -2.50 -1.85
C ILE A 242 12.52 -2.80 -0.77
N TRP A 243 13.15 -3.96 -0.87
CA TRP A 243 14.32 -4.30 -0.10
C TRP A 243 15.58 -3.67 -0.71
N HIS A 244 16.13 -2.69 -0.01
CA HIS A 244 17.37 -2.00 -0.44
C HIS A 244 18.66 -2.70 0.02
N ALA A 245 18.56 -3.94 0.50
CA ALA A 245 19.69 -4.72 1.04
C ALA A 245 20.52 -4.04 2.14
N PRO A 246 19.89 -3.44 3.18
CA PRO A 246 20.63 -2.85 4.30
C PRO A 246 21.36 -3.90 5.15
N ILE A 247 20.96 -5.17 5.07
CA ILE A 247 21.51 -6.29 5.83
C ILE A 247 21.65 -7.50 4.91
N GLU A 248 22.80 -8.15 4.93
CA GLU A 248 23.04 -9.36 4.14
C GLU A 248 22.24 -10.57 4.65
N LYS A 249 21.90 -11.48 3.72
CA LYS A 249 21.31 -12.80 4.01
C LYS A 249 20.02 -12.72 4.85
N CYS A 250 19.27 -11.64 4.71
CA CYS A 250 17.96 -11.50 5.32
C CYS A 250 16.97 -12.45 4.64
N VAL A 251 16.22 -13.22 5.42
CA VAL A 251 15.19 -14.15 4.96
C VAL A 251 13.79 -13.65 5.37
N TYR A 252 12.72 -14.27 4.89
CA TYR A 252 11.36 -13.72 5.03
C TYR A 252 10.28 -14.76 5.34
N GLN A 253 9.23 -14.32 6.03
CA GLN A 253 8.11 -15.14 6.50
C GLN A 253 7.14 -15.55 5.39
N ASN A 254 6.49 -16.70 5.54
CA ASN A 254 5.39 -17.20 4.68
C ASN A 254 4.13 -16.31 4.59
N HIS A 255 4.08 -15.17 5.27
CA HIS A 255 3.02 -14.16 5.11
C HIS A 255 3.52 -12.94 4.33
N LEU A 256 4.69 -13.08 3.72
CA LEU A 256 5.27 -12.16 2.77
C LEU A 256 5.47 -12.92 1.46
N ILE A 257 5.15 -12.25 0.36
CA ILE A 257 5.49 -12.67 -1.00
C ILE A 257 6.64 -11.80 -1.48
N ARG A 258 7.68 -12.45 -2.00
CA ARG A 258 8.77 -11.80 -2.72
C ARG A 258 8.44 -11.74 -4.20
N VAL A 259 8.59 -10.57 -4.78
CA VAL A 259 8.55 -10.31 -6.22
C VAL A 259 9.96 -9.84 -6.63
N ARG A 260 10.66 -10.69 -7.37
CA ARG A 260 12.03 -10.40 -7.85
C ARG A 260 12.02 -10.10 -9.34
N GLY A 261 12.54 -8.96 -9.76
CA GLY A 261 12.66 -8.64 -11.18
C GLY A 261 13.61 -9.62 -11.90
N ILE A 262 13.28 -9.95 -13.15
CA ILE A 262 14.12 -10.74 -14.05
C ILE A 262 15.31 -9.89 -14.53
N ILE A 263 15.07 -8.61 -14.78
CA ILE A 263 16.12 -7.60 -15.01
C ILE A 263 15.89 -6.40 -14.09
N GLU A 264 16.86 -5.49 -13.99
CA GLU A 264 16.74 -4.26 -13.20
C GLU A 264 16.09 -3.12 -14.00
N GLY A 265 15.49 -2.16 -13.29
CA GLY A 265 15.06 -0.87 -13.85
C GLY A 265 13.57 -0.54 -13.67
N TYR A 266 12.72 -1.51 -13.33
CA TYR A 266 11.27 -1.31 -13.18
C TYR A 266 10.73 -1.62 -11.79
N GLN A 267 11.56 -2.12 -10.87
CA GLN A 267 11.10 -2.53 -9.54
C GLN A 267 10.49 -1.37 -8.74
N GLU A 268 11.09 -0.19 -8.86
CA GLU A 268 10.54 1.07 -8.32
C GLU A 268 9.16 1.36 -8.89
N PHE A 269 9.01 1.27 -10.22
CA PHE A 269 7.72 1.50 -10.87
C PHE A 269 6.67 0.45 -10.46
N ILE A 270 7.03 -0.83 -10.39
CA ILE A 270 6.12 -1.90 -9.90
C ILE A 270 5.67 -1.59 -8.47
N ALA A 271 6.59 -1.23 -7.57
CA ALA A 271 6.24 -0.91 -6.18
C ALA A 271 5.36 0.34 -6.09
N LEU A 272 5.59 1.35 -6.92
CA LEU A 272 4.74 2.54 -7.04
C LEU A 272 3.33 2.15 -7.49
N TYR A 273 3.20 1.33 -8.55
CA TYR A 273 1.90 0.85 -9.01
C TYR A 273 1.16 0.05 -7.95
N LEU A 274 1.81 -0.92 -7.30
CA LEU A 274 1.18 -1.73 -6.26
C LEU A 274 0.73 -0.90 -5.06
N ASN A 275 1.42 0.20 -4.75
CA ASN A 275 1.03 1.12 -3.68
C ASN A 275 0.09 2.26 -4.12
N SER A 276 -0.22 2.37 -5.41
CA SER A 276 -1.19 3.32 -5.94
C SER A 276 -2.63 2.90 -5.59
N PRO A 277 -3.62 3.82 -5.63
CA PRO A 277 -5.03 3.47 -5.48
C PRO A 277 -5.48 2.31 -6.37
N SER A 278 -5.05 2.28 -7.63
CA SER A 278 -5.38 1.19 -8.56
C SER A 278 -4.79 -0.15 -8.12
N GLY A 279 -3.51 -0.18 -7.74
CA GLY A 279 -2.85 -1.40 -7.28
C GLY A 279 -3.42 -1.91 -5.95
N ILE A 280 -3.70 -1.00 -5.02
CA ILE A 280 -4.35 -1.32 -3.74
C ILE A 280 -5.73 -1.94 -3.99
N LYS A 281 -6.57 -1.30 -4.81
CA LYS A 281 -7.90 -1.78 -5.15
C LYS A 281 -7.86 -3.16 -5.81
N GLU A 282 -6.91 -3.39 -6.70
CA GLU A 282 -6.73 -4.69 -7.35
C GLU A 282 -6.33 -5.78 -6.35
N MET A 283 -5.37 -5.49 -5.45
CA MET A 283 -4.99 -6.44 -4.40
C MET A 283 -6.13 -6.70 -3.41
N GLN A 284 -6.92 -5.69 -3.03
CA GLN A 284 -8.10 -5.87 -2.19
C GLN A 284 -9.17 -6.73 -2.89
N ARG A 285 -9.42 -6.50 -4.18
CA ARG A 285 -10.35 -7.29 -5.00
C ARG A 285 -9.92 -8.76 -5.09
N LEU A 286 -8.61 -9.00 -5.25
CA LEU A 286 -8.05 -10.34 -5.34
C LEU A 286 -8.02 -11.05 -3.98
N ALA A 287 -7.93 -10.33 -2.86
CA ALA A 287 -7.86 -10.92 -1.54
C ALA A 287 -9.10 -11.77 -1.23
N VAL A 288 -8.89 -12.92 -0.58
CA VAL A 288 -9.98 -13.77 -0.08
C VAL A 288 -9.91 -13.79 1.43
N THR A 289 -11.07 -13.69 2.08
CA THR A 289 -11.18 -13.70 3.54
C THR A 289 -11.57 -15.08 4.04
N THR A 290 -10.91 -15.56 5.08
CA THR A 290 -11.33 -16.76 5.83
C THR A 290 -11.18 -16.47 7.31
N SER A 291 -12.27 -16.61 8.07
CA SER A 291 -12.30 -16.34 9.52
C SER A 291 -11.74 -14.95 9.91
N GLY A 292 -12.02 -13.92 9.11
CA GLY A 292 -11.57 -12.55 9.36
C GLY A 292 -10.13 -12.25 8.95
N LEU A 293 -9.41 -13.20 8.33
CA LEU A 293 -8.07 -12.97 7.77
C LEU A 293 -8.14 -12.87 6.25
N TYR A 294 -7.69 -11.74 5.70
CA TYR A 294 -7.50 -11.55 4.27
C TYR A 294 -6.22 -12.23 3.81
N ASN A 295 -6.25 -12.86 2.63
CA ASN A 295 -5.09 -13.52 2.07
C ASN A 295 -4.99 -13.40 0.53
N LEU A 296 -3.77 -13.16 0.06
CA LEU A 296 -3.36 -13.09 -1.34
C LEU A 296 -2.43 -14.26 -1.67
N SER A 297 -2.81 -15.17 -2.56
CA SER A 297 -1.90 -16.24 -2.95
C SER A 297 -0.84 -15.75 -3.93
N VAL A 298 0.30 -16.46 -4.00
CA VAL A 298 1.33 -16.26 -5.04
C VAL A 298 0.71 -16.27 -6.45
N GLY A 299 -0.27 -17.15 -6.70
CA GLY A 299 -0.96 -17.21 -7.99
C GLY A 299 -1.75 -15.94 -8.33
N LYS A 300 -2.38 -15.31 -7.33
CA LYS A 300 -3.10 -14.04 -7.49
C LYS A 300 -2.13 -12.90 -7.75
N ILE A 301 -1.05 -12.80 -6.97
CA ILE A 301 -0.01 -11.78 -7.20
C ILE A 301 0.51 -11.90 -8.62
N ARG A 302 0.92 -13.10 -9.07
CA ARG A 302 1.38 -13.35 -10.45
C ARG A 302 0.39 -12.84 -11.52
N GLY A 303 -0.90 -12.87 -11.23
CA GLY A 303 -1.97 -12.44 -12.12
C GLY A 303 -2.19 -10.93 -12.17
N ILE A 304 -1.61 -10.13 -11.27
CA ILE A 304 -1.82 -8.68 -11.26
C ILE A 304 -1.33 -8.08 -12.59
N THR A 305 -2.20 -7.31 -13.23
CA THR A 305 -1.90 -6.54 -14.43
C THR A 305 -1.21 -5.24 -14.03
N ILE A 306 -0.13 -4.87 -14.71
CA ILE A 306 0.68 -3.67 -14.41
C ILE A 306 0.85 -2.85 -15.70
N PRO A 307 0.75 -1.51 -15.63
CA PRO A 307 1.04 -0.64 -16.76
C PRO A 307 2.57 -0.51 -16.87
N LEU A 308 3.16 -1.00 -17.95
CA LEU A 308 4.60 -0.92 -18.15
C LEU A 308 4.94 0.29 -19.01
N PRO A 309 5.68 1.28 -18.49
CA PRO A 309 6.20 2.37 -19.32
C PRO A 309 7.36 1.92 -20.20
N PRO A 310 7.66 2.67 -21.28
CA PRO A 310 8.97 2.66 -21.93
C PRO A 310 10.12 2.74 -20.93
N LEU A 311 11.25 2.08 -21.24
CA LEU A 311 12.47 2.32 -20.47
C LEU A 311 13.02 3.70 -20.85
N ILE A 312 12.92 4.64 -19.93
CA ILE A 312 13.70 5.87 -20.02
C ILE A 312 15.15 5.45 -19.80
N ASN A 313 15.97 5.49 -20.85
CA ASN A 313 17.42 5.43 -20.72
C ASN A 313 17.87 6.67 -19.95
N ARG A 314 17.86 6.60 -18.62
CA ARG A 314 18.50 7.60 -17.77
C ARG A 314 19.99 7.49 -18.02
N THR A 315 20.50 8.42 -18.83
CA THR A 315 21.93 8.68 -18.99
C THR A 315 22.49 9.32 -17.71
#